data_AF-A0A9X6AC57-F1
#
_entry.id   AF-A0A9X6AC57-F1
#
_cell.length_a   1.000
_cell.length_b   1.000
_cell.length_c   1.000
_cell.angle_alpha   90.00
_cell.angle_beta   90.00
_cell.angle_gamma   90.00
#
_symmetry.space_group_name_H-M   'P 1'
#
loop_
_entity.id
_entity.type
_entity.pdbx_description
1 polymer ?
#
loop_
_entity_poly.entity_id
_entity_poly.type
_entity_poly.pdbx_seq_one_letter_code
_entity_poly.pdbx_strand_id
1 'polypeptide(L)'
;YRAGMTEADADGTRIDTFLALIAEGHDVPSALRVAQVPAPAAGFVRTTFEIISDRPLHCRAAAFAFSREDLIPDMFDQVIKKEGTDRFPLFCDYLARHIEVDGEEHTPMAMQMVADLCGTDDTRWQEAVETATLALEARVRLWDGIVEAMT
;
A
#
# COMPACT_ATOMS: atom_id res chain seq x y z
N TYR A 1 -11.51 6.43 2.03
CA TYR A 1 -11.60 5.35 1.02
C TYR A 1 -13.01 4.77 0.87
N ARG A 2 -13.69 4.22 1.90
CA ARG A 2 -15.04 3.60 1.72
C ARG A 2 -16.08 4.52 1.09
N ALA A 3 -16.15 5.78 1.52
CA ALA A 3 -17.05 6.76 0.90
C ALA A 3 -16.77 6.97 -0.61
N GLY A 4 -15.49 7.01 -1.02
CA GLY A 4 -15.11 7.09 -2.43
C GLY A 4 -15.42 5.81 -3.21
N MET A 5 -15.34 4.63 -2.58
CA MET A 5 -15.79 3.37 -3.20
C MET A 5 -17.30 3.39 -3.46
N THR A 6 -18.10 3.85 -2.47
CA THR A 6 -19.55 3.98 -2.62
C THR A 6 -19.92 5.03 -3.69
N GLU A 7 -19.22 6.16 -3.74
CA GLU A 7 -19.39 7.18 -4.78
C GLU A 7 -19.16 6.62 -6.19
N ALA A 8 -18.19 5.71 -6.33
CA ALA A 8 -17.88 5.03 -7.57
C ALA A 8 -18.74 3.79 -7.87
N ASP A 9 -19.79 3.53 -7.08
CA ASP A 9 -20.66 2.34 -7.17
C ASP A 9 -19.87 1.00 -7.11
N ALA A 10 -18.74 1.00 -6.40
CA ALA A 10 -17.91 -0.19 -6.24
C ALA A 10 -18.51 -1.18 -5.24
N ASP A 11 -18.45 -2.48 -5.56
CA ASP A 11 -18.87 -3.56 -4.66
C ASP A 11 -17.93 -3.66 -3.44
N GLY A 12 -18.39 -3.13 -2.30
CA GLY A 12 -17.69 -3.15 -1.02
C GLY A 12 -17.75 -4.47 -0.25
N THR A 13 -18.53 -5.46 -0.72
CA THR A 13 -18.84 -6.67 0.07
C THR A 13 -17.58 -7.41 0.54
N ARG A 14 -16.57 -7.51 -0.33
CA ARG A 14 -15.32 -8.22 -0.03
C ARG A 14 -14.47 -7.52 1.02
N ILE A 15 -14.30 -6.20 0.91
CA ILE A 15 -13.53 -5.44 1.90
C ILE A 15 -14.25 -5.41 3.25
N ASP A 16 -15.58 -5.31 3.25
CA ASP A 16 -16.37 -5.34 4.48
C ASP A 16 -16.30 -6.71 5.17
N THR A 17 -16.38 -7.80 4.40
CA THR A 17 -16.19 -9.16 4.92
C THR A 17 -14.78 -9.35 5.47
N PHE A 18 -13.75 -8.89 4.76
CA PHE A 18 -12.37 -8.95 5.21
C PHE A 18 -12.19 -8.23 6.55
N LEU A 19 -12.69 -7.00 6.68
CA LEU A 19 -12.58 -6.21 7.91
C LEU A 19 -13.34 -6.83 9.10
N ALA A 20 -14.52 -7.41 8.85
CA ALA A 20 -15.28 -8.13 9.87
C ALA A 20 -14.48 -9.31 10.43
N LEU A 21 -13.87 -10.14 9.56
CA LEU A 21 -13.05 -11.27 9.98
C LEU A 21 -11.83 -10.85 10.79
N ILE A 22 -11.17 -9.75 10.41
CA ILE A 22 -10.05 -9.20 11.19
C ILE A 22 -10.54 -8.73 12.57
N ALA A 23 -11.70 -8.07 12.65
CA ALA A 23 -12.28 -7.64 13.92
C ALA A 23 -12.67 -8.81 14.84
N GLU A 24 -13.02 -9.96 14.26
CA GLU A 24 -13.28 -11.22 14.97
C GLU A 24 -12.00 -11.96 15.41
N GLY A 25 -10.82 -11.46 15.02
CA GLY A 25 -9.53 -12.01 15.41
C GLY A 25 -8.97 -13.08 14.47
N HIS A 26 -9.55 -13.24 13.28
CA HIS A 26 -8.98 -14.14 12.27
C HIS A 26 -7.67 -13.59 11.70
N ASP A 27 -6.75 -14.49 11.34
CA ASP A 27 -5.51 -14.12 10.67
C ASP A 27 -5.77 -13.60 9.25
N VAL A 28 -4.84 -12.77 8.75
CA VAL A 28 -4.95 -12.12 7.43
C VAL A 28 -5.05 -13.14 6.28
N PRO A 29 -4.21 -14.19 6.19
CA PRO A 29 -4.36 -15.23 5.17
C PRO A 29 -5.76 -15.86 5.12
N SER A 30 -6.32 -16.20 6.28
CA SER A 30 -7.67 -16.75 6.42
C SER A 30 -8.73 -15.74 6.00
N ALA A 31 -8.62 -14.49 6.45
CA ALA A 31 -9.55 -13.42 6.10
C ALA A 31 -9.56 -13.12 4.59
N LEU A 32 -8.39 -13.03 3.95
CA LEU A 32 -8.26 -12.83 2.49
C LEU A 32 -8.98 -13.93 1.70
N ARG A 33 -8.84 -15.19 2.15
CA ARG A 33 -9.43 -16.36 1.49
C ARG A 33 -10.96 -16.38 1.66
N VAL A 34 -11.47 -16.19 2.88
CA VAL A 34 -12.91 -16.25 3.16
C VAL A 34 -13.65 -15.07 2.52
N ALA A 35 -13.07 -13.87 2.55
CA ALA A 35 -13.62 -12.69 1.88
C ALA A 35 -13.53 -12.74 0.34
N GLN A 36 -12.93 -13.79 -0.23
CA GLN A 36 -12.74 -13.98 -1.67
C GLN A 36 -12.08 -12.76 -2.34
N VAL A 37 -11.05 -12.21 -1.69
CA VAL A 37 -10.31 -11.06 -2.21
C VAL A 37 -9.64 -11.45 -3.54
N PRO A 38 -9.72 -10.60 -4.60
CA PRO A 38 -9.08 -10.88 -5.88
C PRO A 38 -7.59 -11.22 -5.73
N ALA A 39 -7.11 -12.18 -6.52
CA ALA A 39 -5.75 -12.70 -6.39
C ALA A 39 -4.64 -11.63 -6.41
N PRO A 40 -4.69 -10.59 -7.28
CA PRO A 40 -3.68 -9.52 -7.26
C PRO A 40 -3.65 -8.75 -5.92
N ALA A 41 -4.83 -8.38 -5.40
CA ALA A 41 -4.95 -7.70 -4.12
C ALA A 41 -4.54 -8.58 -2.93
N ALA A 42 -4.96 -9.86 -2.93
CA ALA A 42 -4.56 -10.81 -1.91
C ALA A 42 -3.05 -11.07 -1.91
N GLY A 43 -2.41 -11.13 -3.08
CA GLY A 43 -0.96 -11.26 -3.24
C GLY A 43 -0.21 -10.06 -2.65
N PHE A 44 -0.65 -8.85 -2.98
CA PHE A 44 -0.05 -7.62 -2.45
C PHE A 44 -0.14 -7.50 -0.92
N VAL A 45 -1.31 -7.83 -0.35
CA VAL A 45 -1.50 -7.85 1.11
C VAL A 45 -0.61 -8.91 1.74
N ARG A 46 -0.52 -10.11 1.14
CA ARG A 46 0.33 -11.19 1.66
C ARG A 46 1.80 -10.78 1.71
N THR A 47 2.36 -10.20 0.64
CA THR A 47 3.75 -9.72 0.65
C THR A 47 3.98 -8.68 1.74
N THR A 48 3.01 -7.79 1.98
CA THR A 48 3.11 -6.81 3.08
C THR A 48 3.19 -7.51 4.44
N PHE A 49 2.34 -8.50 4.70
CA PHE A 49 2.33 -9.21 5.99
C PHE A 49 3.52 -10.17 6.17
N GLU A 50 4.07 -10.73 5.10
CA GLU A 50 5.34 -11.47 5.12
C GLU A 50 6.50 -10.55 5.52
N ILE A 51 6.58 -9.34 4.95
CA ILE A 51 7.58 -8.33 5.38
C ILE A 51 7.42 -8.00 6.86
N ILE A 52 6.19 -7.77 7.32
CA ILE A 52 5.89 -7.45 8.72
C ILE A 52 6.27 -8.60 9.66
N SER A 53 6.07 -9.85 9.24
CA SER A 53 6.28 -11.00 10.12
C SER A 53 7.75 -11.41 10.15
N ASP A 54 8.39 -11.46 8.98
CA ASP A 54 9.62 -12.23 8.78
C ASP A 54 10.87 -11.37 8.59
N ARG A 55 10.71 -10.08 8.25
CA ARG A 55 11.86 -9.20 7.98
C ARG A 55 12.29 -8.42 9.23
N PRO A 56 13.58 -8.05 9.37
CA PRO A 56 14.07 -7.15 10.41
C PRO A 56 13.43 -5.76 10.39
N LEU A 57 13.62 -4.99 11.47
CA LEU A 57 13.01 -3.66 11.62
C LEU A 57 13.43 -2.67 10.52
N HIS A 58 14.71 -2.61 10.16
CA HIS A 58 15.21 -1.73 9.09
C HIS A 58 14.60 -2.08 7.73
N CYS A 59 14.34 -3.36 7.47
CA CYS A 59 13.65 -3.81 6.26
C CYS A 59 12.17 -3.38 6.23
N ARG A 60 11.47 -3.50 7.35
CA ARG A 60 10.07 -3.03 7.48
C ARG A 60 9.99 -1.52 7.28
N ALA A 61 10.92 -0.78 7.88
CA ALA A 61 11.04 0.66 7.71
C ALA A 61 11.32 1.04 6.25
N ALA A 62 12.21 0.31 5.56
CA ALA A 62 12.49 0.54 4.15
C ALA A 62 11.28 0.27 3.25
N ALA A 63 10.54 -0.82 3.48
CA ALA A 63 9.28 -1.07 2.76
C ALA A 63 8.27 0.06 2.98
N PHE A 64 8.15 0.57 4.21
CA PHE A 64 7.27 1.69 4.53
C PHE A 64 7.72 2.98 3.82
N ALA A 65 8.97 3.39 3.99
CA ALA A 65 9.49 4.63 3.42
C ALA A 65 9.44 4.66 1.89
N PHE A 66 10.05 3.67 1.22
CA PHE A 66 10.26 3.73 -0.23
C PHE A 66 9.07 3.24 -1.04
N SER A 67 8.23 2.33 -0.52
CA SER A 67 7.10 1.79 -1.30
C SER A 67 5.76 2.47 -0.99
N ARG A 68 5.70 3.28 0.08
CA ARG A 68 4.46 3.94 0.54
C ARG A 68 4.64 5.44 0.69
N GLU A 69 5.47 5.90 1.62
CA GLU A 69 5.59 7.35 1.91
C GLU A 69 6.14 8.13 0.73
N ASP A 70 7.21 7.64 0.11
CA ASP A 70 7.86 8.30 -1.04
C ASP A 70 7.02 8.19 -2.33
N LEU A 71 6.47 6.99 -2.60
CA LEU A 71 5.86 6.69 -3.89
C LEU A 71 4.38 7.11 -4.01
N ILE A 72 3.59 6.97 -2.94
CA ILE A 72 2.13 7.14 -3.01
C ILE A 72 1.73 8.57 -3.41
N PRO A 73 2.33 9.65 -2.88
CA PRO A 73 1.96 11.01 -3.24
C PRO A 73 2.04 11.27 -4.75
N ASP A 74 3.17 10.93 -5.37
CA ASP A 74 3.39 11.10 -6.81
C ASP A 74 2.44 10.26 -7.66
N MET A 75 2.17 9.01 -7.25
CA MET A 75 1.23 8.13 -7.95
C MET A 75 -0.20 8.68 -7.88
N PHE A 76 -0.62 9.20 -6.72
CA PHE A 76 -1.95 9.76 -6.53
C PHE A 76 -2.14 11.09 -7.27
N ASP A 77 -1.11 11.94 -7.29
CA ASP A 77 -1.10 13.18 -8.06
C ASP A 77 -1.33 12.91 -9.55
N GLN A 78 -0.69 11.88 -10.11
CA GLN A 78 -0.91 11.48 -11.50
C GLN A 78 -2.35 11.02 -11.78
N VAL A 79 -2.98 10.30 -10.84
CA VAL A 79 -4.38 9.87 -10.97
C VAL A 79 -5.31 11.07 -10.98
N ILE A 80 -5.15 12.02 -10.05
CA ILE A 80 -5.97 13.23 -9.96
C ILE A 80 -5.81 14.08 -11.22
N LYS A 81 -4.57 14.29 -11.69
CA LYS A 81 -4.28 15.07 -12.91
C LYS A 81 -4.91 14.47 -14.16
N LYS A 82 -5.04 13.14 -14.23
CA LYS A 82 -5.58 12.44 -15.40
C LYS A 82 -7.11 12.37 -15.40
N GLU A 83 -7.72 11.99 -14.28
CA GLU A 83 -9.17 11.76 -14.20
C GLU A 83 -9.96 13.05 -13.91
N GLY A 84 -9.30 14.08 -13.36
CA GLY A 84 -9.98 15.24 -12.81
C GLY A 84 -10.75 14.91 -11.53
N THR A 85 -11.38 15.91 -10.92
CA THR A 85 -12.05 15.75 -9.62
C THR A 85 -13.59 15.76 -9.71
N ASP A 86 -14.15 16.06 -10.88
CA ASP A 86 -15.60 16.28 -11.04
C ASP A 86 -16.41 14.99 -10.94
N ARG A 87 -15.86 13.87 -11.41
CA ARG A 87 -16.59 12.59 -11.51
C ARG A 87 -16.67 11.85 -10.18
N PHE A 88 -15.61 11.89 -9.37
CA PHE A 88 -15.50 11.19 -8.09
C PHE A 88 -14.83 12.09 -7.03
N PRO A 89 -15.48 13.20 -6.61
CA PRO A 89 -14.87 14.18 -5.71
C PRO A 89 -14.46 13.58 -4.36
N LEU A 90 -15.23 12.67 -3.76
CA LEU A 90 -14.86 12.05 -2.48
C LEU A 90 -13.66 11.10 -2.62
N PHE A 91 -13.53 10.41 -3.75
CA PHE A 91 -12.35 9.60 -4.04
C PHE A 91 -11.12 10.49 -4.25
N CYS A 92 -11.24 11.55 -5.05
CA CYS A 92 -10.16 12.49 -5.31
C CYS A 92 -9.72 13.23 -4.05
N ASP A 93 -10.65 13.65 -3.19
CA ASP A 93 -10.34 14.27 -1.90
C ASP A 93 -9.55 13.31 -1.00
N TYR A 94 -9.91 12.03 -0.99
CA TYR A 94 -9.16 11.00 -0.25
C TYR A 94 -7.71 10.88 -0.74
N LEU A 95 -7.49 10.90 -2.06
CA LEU A 95 -6.14 10.88 -2.66
C LEU A 95 -5.38 12.18 -2.35
N ALA A 96 -6.02 13.34 -2.52
CA ALA A 96 -5.43 14.65 -2.26
C ALA A 96 -4.97 14.80 -0.81
N ARG A 97 -5.73 14.29 0.15
CA ARG A 97 -5.34 14.27 1.56
C ARG A 97 -4.09 13.43 1.84
N HIS A 98 -3.86 12.35 1.11
CA HIS A 98 -2.61 11.58 1.26
C HIS A 98 -1.43 12.37 0.68
N ILE A 99 -1.62 13.09 -0.42
CA ILE A 99 -0.57 13.95 -0.99
C ILE A 99 -0.20 15.07 -0.01
N GLU A 100 -1.20 15.79 0.52
CA GLU A 100 -1.01 16.94 1.43
C GLU A 100 -0.33 16.52 2.74
N VAL A 101 -0.65 15.34 3.26
CA VAL A 101 -0.13 14.87 4.55
C VAL A 101 1.24 14.21 4.42
N ASP A 102 1.47 13.45 3.34
CA ASP A 102 2.67 12.58 3.26
C ASP A 102 3.83 13.22 2.47
N GLY A 103 3.56 14.19 1.57
CA GLY A 103 4.54 14.64 0.57
C GLY A 103 5.74 15.44 1.08
N GLU A 104 5.55 16.36 2.05
CA GLU A 104 6.62 17.31 2.42
C GLU A 104 7.31 17.00 3.76
N GLU A 105 6.58 16.49 4.77
CA GLU A 105 7.14 16.24 6.10
C GLU A 105 7.44 14.76 6.37
N HIS A 106 6.56 13.85 5.93
CA HIS A 106 6.65 12.44 6.30
C HIS A 106 7.75 11.70 5.55
N THR A 107 7.93 11.97 4.25
CA THR A 107 8.97 11.32 3.45
C THR A 107 10.38 11.54 4.00
N PRO A 108 10.84 12.79 4.29
CA PRO A 108 12.14 13.00 4.92
C PRO A 108 12.30 12.28 6.26
N MET A 109 11.26 12.25 7.09
CA MET A 109 11.28 11.56 8.38
C MET A 109 11.38 10.04 8.22
N ALA A 110 10.65 9.47 7.26
CA ALA A 110 10.69 8.04 6.96
C ALA A 110 12.07 7.63 6.40
N MET A 111 12.68 8.47 5.56
CA MET A 111 14.05 8.25 5.05
C MET A 111 15.09 8.35 6.18
N GLN A 112 14.97 9.33 7.07
CA GLN A 112 15.85 9.45 8.23
C GLN A 112 15.71 8.24 9.17
N MET A 113 14.49 7.75 9.39
CA MET A 113 14.26 6.53 10.17
C MET A 113 15.00 5.32 9.58
N VAL A 114 14.98 5.14 8.25
CA VAL A 114 15.76 4.08 7.60
C VAL A 114 17.26 4.29 7.81
N ALA A 115 17.75 5.51 7.62
CA ALA A 115 19.16 5.84 7.81
C ALA A 115 19.63 5.56 9.25
N ASP A 116 18.83 5.90 10.25
CA ASP A 116 19.14 5.66 11.66
C ASP A 116 19.14 4.17 12.01
N LEU A 117 18.20 3.40 11.44
CA LEU A 117 18.10 1.95 11.66
C LEU A 117 19.22 1.17 10.96
N CYS A 118 19.65 1.61 9.77
CA CYS A 118 20.75 1.00 9.05
C CYS A 118 22.12 1.43 9.59
N GLY A 119 22.26 2.71 9.99
CA GLY A 119 23.52 3.29 10.44
C GLY A 119 24.63 3.12 9.40
N THR A 120 25.79 2.63 9.84
CA THR A 120 26.95 2.33 8.99
C THR A 120 27.07 0.84 8.64
N ASP A 121 26.00 0.05 8.79
CA ASP A 121 26.00 -1.38 8.52
C ASP A 121 25.55 -1.64 7.07
N ASP A 122 26.52 -1.95 6.20
CA ASP A 122 26.27 -2.24 4.78
C ASP A 122 25.32 -3.42 4.57
N THR A 123 25.29 -4.39 5.49
CA THR A 123 24.37 -5.54 5.40
C THR A 123 22.93 -5.07 5.59
N ARG A 124 22.68 -4.18 6.55
CA ARG A 124 21.33 -3.63 6.78
C ARG A 124 20.86 -2.81 5.59
N TRP A 125 21.75 -2.02 4.99
CA TRP A 125 21.44 -1.27 3.77
C TRP A 125 21.08 -2.20 2.62
N GLN A 126 21.83 -3.28 2.42
CA GLN A 126 21.53 -4.27 1.38
C GLN A 126 20.16 -4.93 1.60
N GLU A 127 19.87 -5.39 2.82
CA GLU A 127 18.58 -6.00 3.15
C GLU A 127 17.40 -5.01 3.04
N ALA A 128 17.63 -3.74 3.36
CA ALA A 128 16.65 -2.66 3.20
C ALA A 128 16.31 -2.44 1.72
N VAL A 129 17.31 -2.36 0.84
CA VAL A 129 17.14 -2.21 -0.62
C VAL A 129 16.39 -3.42 -1.19
N GLU A 130 16.78 -4.63 -0.82
CA GLU A 130 16.09 -5.86 -1.26
C GLU A 130 14.62 -5.86 -0.85
N THR A 131 14.33 -5.44 0.39
CA THR A 131 12.96 -5.41 0.91
C THR A 131 12.12 -4.32 0.25
N ALA A 132 12.68 -3.13 0.03
CA ALA A 132 12.01 -2.06 -0.70
C ALA A 132 11.69 -2.49 -2.15
N THR A 133 12.64 -3.14 -2.82
CA THR A 133 12.46 -3.67 -4.17
C THR A 133 11.33 -4.70 -4.22
N LEU A 134 11.32 -5.66 -3.30
CA LEU A 134 10.25 -6.66 -3.18
C LEU A 134 8.86 -6.00 -3.02
N ALA A 135 8.75 -4.95 -2.20
CA ALA A 135 7.50 -4.24 -1.97
C ALA A 135 7.03 -3.48 -3.23
N LEU A 136 7.95 -2.86 -3.96
CA LEU A 136 7.67 -2.18 -5.23
C LEU A 136 7.21 -3.16 -6.31
N GLU A 137 7.90 -4.30 -6.46
CA GLU A 137 7.50 -5.35 -7.41
C GLU A 137 6.12 -5.92 -7.07
N ALA A 138 5.78 -6.08 -5.79
CA ALA A 138 4.45 -6.51 -5.37
C ALA A 138 3.37 -5.50 -5.80
N ARG A 139 3.67 -4.21 -5.74
CA ARG A 139 2.78 -3.15 -6.23
C ARG A 139 2.62 -3.18 -7.75
N VAL A 140 3.69 -3.43 -8.49
CA VAL A 140 3.61 -3.62 -9.95
C VAL A 140 2.69 -4.79 -10.28
N ARG A 141 2.90 -5.96 -9.65
CA ARG A 141 2.03 -7.14 -9.83
C ARG A 141 0.55 -6.87 -9.48
N LEU A 142 0.30 -6.03 -8.46
CA LEU A 142 -1.06 -5.60 -8.13
C LEU A 142 -1.71 -4.85 -9.31
N TRP A 143 -1.01 -3.85 -9.85
CA TRP A 143 -1.53 -3.04 -10.94
C TRP A 143 -1.66 -3.81 -12.24
N ASP A 144 -0.68 -4.65 -12.58
CA ASP A 144 -0.76 -5.53 -13.76
C ASP A 144 -1.98 -6.44 -13.67
N GLY A 145 -2.20 -7.08 -12.52
CA GLY A 145 -3.37 -7.93 -12.31
C GLY A 145 -4.70 -7.19 -12.33
N ILE A 146 -4.73 -5.89 -11.96
CA ILE A 146 -5.92 -5.05 -12.13
C ILE A 146 -6.17 -4.80 -13.62
N VAL A 147 -5.14 -4.46 -14.40
CA VAL A 147 -5.27 -4.23 -15.84
C VAL A 147 -5.74 -5.49 -16.56
N GLU A 148 -5.18 -6.66 -16.23
CA GLU A 148 -5.60 -7.95 -16.79
C GLU A 148 -7.07 -8.28 -16.45
N ALA A 149 -7.56 -7.90 -15.27
CA ALA A 149 -8.97 -8.12 -14.90
C ALA A 149 -9.95 -7.19 -15.62
N MET A 150 -9.45 -6.15 -16.31
CA MET A 150 -10.26 -5.21 -17.10
C MET A 150 -10.35 -5.58 -18.58
N THR A 151 -9.58 -6.58 -19.03
CA THR A 151 -9.59 -7.10 -20.41
C THR A 151 -10.45 -8.34 -20.53
#